data_AF-A0A401THL0-F1
#
_entry.id   AF-A0A401THL0-F1
#
_cell.length_a   1.000
_cell.length_b   1.000
_cell.length_c   1.000
_cell.angle_alpha   90.00
_cell.angle_beta   90.00
_cell.angle_gamma   90.00
#
_symmetry.space_group_name_H-M   'P 1'
#
loop_
_entity.id
_entity.type
_entity.pdbx_description
1 polymer ?
#
loop_
_entity_poly.entity_id
_entity_poly.type
_entity_poly.pdbx_seq_one_letter_code
_entity_poly.pdbx_strand_id
1 'polypeptide(L)'
;HQLLSAFVPLIVRICSGPDKYNDPDLCTASALALCKICMVSHDFCDSHLRLLVTMLEKSGLPTIRANTMVALGDLSFRFPNLIEPWTPHLYARSDIPHPRACEGAGLTSVGI
;
A
#
# COMPACT_ATOMS: atom_id res chain seq x y z
N HIS A 1 -0.93 4.32 -28.33
CA HIS A 1 -0.26 3.24 -27.57
C HIS A 1 0.50 3.88 -26.41
N GLN A 2 0.00 3.76 -25.18
CA GLN A 2 0.61 4.39 -24.00
C GLN A 2 1.84 3.57 -23.56
N LEU A 3 3.02 4.19 -23.56
CA LEU A 3 4.30 3.61 -23.14
C LEU A 3 4.21 2.86 -21.79
N LEU A 4 3.36 3.34 -20.88
CA LEU A 4 3.10 2.75 -19.57
C LEU A 4 2.73 1.26 -19.65
N SER A 5 1.92 0.85 -20.64
CA SER A 5 1.50 -0.54 -20.78
C SER A 5 2.66 -1.49 -21.10
N ALA A 6 3.75 -1.01 -21.69
CA ALA A 6 4.95 -1.81 -21.94
C ALA A 6 5.83 -1.97 -20.69
N PHE A 7 5.84 -0.96 -19.80
CA PHE A 7 6.62 -0.99 -18.55
C PHE A 7 5.92 -1.75 -17.43
N VAL A 8 4.58 -1.69 -17.37
CA VAL A 8 3.75 -2.42 -16.40
C VAL A 8 4.16 -3.89 -16.23
N PRO A 9 4.19 -4.74 -17.27
CA PRO A 9 4.50 -6.15 -17.11
C PRO A 9 5.95 -6.38 -16.66
N LEU A 10 6.86 -5.46 -16.94
CA LEU A 10 8.25 -5.53 -16.48
C LEU A 10 8.33 -5.22 -14.98
N ILE A 11 7.66 -4.15 -14.54
CA ILE A 11 7.59 -3.75 -13.12
C ILE A 11 6.94 -4.86 -12.29
N VAL A 12 5.80 -5.40 -12.74
CA VAL A 12 5.11 -6.49 -12.05
C VAL A 12 6.01 -7.72 -11.91
N ARG A 13 6.78 -8.06 -12.96
CA ARG A 13 7.68 -9.20 -12.96
C ARG A 13 8.84 -9.04 -11.96
N ILE A 14 9.32 -7.80 -11.74
CA ILE A 14 10.31 -7.49 -10.71
C ILE A 14 9.67 -7.62 -9.31
N CYS A 15 8.51 -7.00 -9.11
CA CYS A 15 7.78 -7.01 -7.83
C CYS A 15 7.31 -8.41 -7.39
N SER A 16 6.97 -9.30 -8.33
CA SER A 16 6.55 -10.68 -8.03
C SER A 16 7.72 -11.64 -7.76
N GLY A 17 8.96 -11.26 -8.12
CA GLY A 17 10.14 -12.13 -8.02
C GLY A 17 11.30 -11.49 -7.26
N PRO A 18 11.13 -11.06 -6.00
CA PRO A 18 12.20 -10.41 -5.24
C PRO A 18 13.44 -11.32 -5.04
N ASP A 19 13.25 -12.65 -5.09
CA ASP A 19 14.34 -13.64 -4.98
C ASP A 19 15.31 -13.57 -6.18
N LYS A 20 14.81 -13.16 -7.36
CA LYS A 20 15.59 -13.11 -8.60
C LYS A 20 16.27 -11.76 -8.84
N TYR A 21 15.74 -10.70 -8.22
CA TYR A 21 16.23 -9.32 -8.34
C TYR A 21 16.62 -8.81 -6.95
N ASN A 22 17.83 -9.18 -6.50
CA ASN A 22 18.33 -8.84 -5.17
C ASN A 22 18.86 -7.39 -5.06
N ASP A 23 18.62 -6.56 -6.07
CA ASP A 23 19.02 -5.15 -6.04
C ASP A 23 17.94 -4.30 -5.33
N PRO A 24 18.26 -3.70 -4.17
CA PRO A 24 17.29 -2.98 -3.35
C PRO A 24 16.80 -1.70 -4.03
N ASP A 25 17.62 -1.04 -4.85
CA ASP A 25 17.26 0.18 -5.57
C ASP A 25 16.30 -0.15 -6.71
N LEU A 26 16.55 -1.22 -7.45
CA LEU A 26 15.66 -1.72 -8.50
C LEU A 26 14.29 -2.11 -7.95
N CYS A 27 14.25 -2.85 -6.84
CA CYS A 27 12.99 -3.22 -6.18
C CYS A 27 12.25 -1.98 -5.65
N THR A 28 12.96 -1.02 -5.07
CA THR A 28 12.37 0.22 -4.55
C THR A 28 11.78 1.08 -5.68
N ALA A 29 12.52 1.26 -6.77
CA ALA A 29 12.05 2.00 -7.94
C ALA A 29 10.84 1.32 -8.59
N SER A 30 10.87 0.00 -8.70
CA SER A 30 9.76 -0.79 -9.27
C SER A 30 8.50 -0.70 -8.42
N ALA A 31 8.63 -0.84 -7.10
CA ALA A 31 7.49 -0.70 -6.18
C ALA A 31 6.87 0.70 -6.23
N LEU A 32 7.71 1.74 -6.25
CA LEU A 32 7.26 3.12 -6.32
C LEU A 32 6.60 3.44 -7.67
N ALA A 33 7.14 2.90 -8.77
CA ALA A 33 6.53 3.02 -10.09
C ALA A 33 5.15 2.34 -10.13
N LEU A 34 5.03 1.13 -9.59
CA LEU A 34 3.75 0.41 -9.51
C LEU A 34 2.72 1.22 -8.71
N CYS A 35 3.10 1.75 -7.56
CA CYS A 35 2.27 2.64 -6.74
C CYS A 35 1.79 3.86 -7.53
N LYS A 36 2.68 4.54 -8.26
CA LYS A 36 2.32 5.71 -9.06
C LYS A 36 1.35 5.37 -10.20
N ILE A 37 1.50 4.23 -10.85
CA ILE A 37 0.57 3.80 -11.92
C ILE A 37 -0.81 3.50 -11.32
N CYS A 38 -0.88 2.90 -10.14
CA CYS A 38 -2.14 2.68 -9.42
C CYS A 38 -2.90 3.98 -9.09
N MET A 39 -2.20 5.10 -8.87
CA MET A 39 -2.86 6.40 -8.63
C MET A 39 -3.51 6.98 -9.90
N VAL A 40 -3.05 6.58 -11.08
CA VAL A 40 -3.53 7.11 -12.37
C VAL A 40 -4.74 6.34 -12.89
N SER A 41 -4.86 5.05 -12.56
CA SER A 41 -5.94 4.18 -13.07
C SER A 41 -6.53 3.29 -11.99
N HIS A 42 -7.85 3.39 -11.82
CA HIS A 42 -8.63 2.60 -10.86
C HIS A 42 -8.59 1.09 -11.18
N ASP A 43 -8.88 0.69 -12.43
CA ASP A 43 -8.84 -0.71 -12.87
C ASP A 43 -7.46 -1.35 -12.66
N PHE A 44 -6.40 -0.56 -12.90
CA PHE A 44 -5.04 -1.03 -12.67
C PHE A 44 -4.77 -1.26 -11.18
N CYS A 45 -5.21 -0.32 -10.35
CA CYS A 45 -5.11 -0.37 -8.91
C CYS A 45 -5.79 -1.61 -8.34
N ASP A 46 -7.04 -1.90 -8.74
CA ASP A 46 -7.82 -3.05 -8.28
C ASP A 46 -7.11 -4.38 -8.57
N SER A 47 -6.59 -4.54 -9.79
CA SER A 47 -5.87 -5.75 -10.20
C SER A 47 -4.53 -5.96 -9.47
N HIS A 48 -3.86 -4.87 -9.06
CA HIS A 48 -2.51 -4.92 -8.49
C HIS A 48 -2.45 -4.65 -6.99
N LEU A 49 -3.59 -4.36 -6.35
CA LEU A 49 -3.62 -4.01 -4.93
C LEU A 49 -3.14 -5.16 -4.05
N ARG A 50 -3.53 -6.39 -4.40
CA ARG A 50 -3.05 -7.61 -3.72
C ARG A 50 -1.53 -7.71 -3.76
N LEU A 51 -0.90 -7.36 -4.88
CA LEU A 51 0.55 -7.39 -5.02
C LEU A 51 1.22 -6.32 -4.14
N LEU A 52 0.64 -5.12 -4.07
CA LEU A 52 1.12 -4.04 -3.19
C LEU A 52 1.09 -4.45 -1.71
N VAL A 53 -0.03 -5.02 -1.24
CA VAL A 53 -0.15 -5.50 0.14
C VAL A 53 0.82 -6.65 0.41
N THR A 54 0.97 -7.58 -0.54
CA THR A 54 1.95 -8.67 -0.43
C THR A 54 3.39 -8.13 -0.33
N MET A 55 3.73 -7.08 -1.10
CA MET A 55 5.03 -6.43 -0.97
C MET A 55 5.19 -5.72 0.36
N LEU A 56 4.15 -5.06 0.87
CA LEU A 56 4.17 -4.44 2.21
C LEU A 56 4.42 -5.50 3.31
N GLU A 57 3.83 -6.68 3.17
CA GLU A 57 3.95 -7.78 4.15
C GLU A 57 5.29 -8.50 4.05
N LYS A 58 5.70 -8.88 2.84
CA LYS A 58 6.85 -9.75 2.58
C LYS A 58 8.18 -9.02 2.38
N SER A 59 8.18 -7.73 2.06
CA SER A 59 9.44 -7.00 1.85
C SER A 59 10.16 -6.76 3.19
N GLY A 60 11.43 -7.17 3.26
CA GLY A 60 12.31 -6.88 4.39
C GLY A 60 12.89 -5.46 4.35
N LEU A 61 12.77 -4.77 3.22
CA LEU A 61 13.36 -3.44 3.01
C LEU A 61 12.43 -2.34 3.57
N PRO A 62 12.89 -1.53 4.53
CA PRO A 62 12.06 -0.50 5.16
C PRO A 62 11.59 0.57 4.17
N THR A 63 12.40 0.90 3.16
CA THR A 63 12.06 1.89 2.12
C THR A 63 10.89 1.44 1.25
N ILE A 64 10.87 0.17 0.83
CA ILE A 64 9.76 -0.39 0.03
C ILE A 64 8.48 -0.37 0.86
N ARG A 65 8.56 -0.77 2.13
CA ARG A 65 7.43 -0.75 3.06
C ARG A 65 6.88 0.66 3.25
N ALA A 66 7.74 1.63 3.56
CA ALA A 66 7.33 3.02 3.76
C ALA A 66 6.68 3.61 2.50
N ASN A 67 7.30 3.42 1.34
CA ASN A 67 6.78 3.91 0.06
C ASN A 67 5.41 3.29 -0.28
N THR A 68 5.27 1.99 -0.08
CA THR A 68 4.02 1.25 -0.33
C THR A 68 2.93 1.68 0.65
N MET A 69 3.28 1.91 1.92
CA MET A 69 2.37 2.37 2.95
C MET A 69 1.83 3.78 2.66
N VAL A 70 2.71 4.72 2.29
CA VAL A 70 2.32 6.08 1.91
C VAL A 70 1.40 6.04 0.68
N ALA A 71 1.77 5.27 -0.35
CA ALA A 71 0.95 5.15 -1.55
C ALA A 71 -0.42 4.51 -1.26
N LEU A 72 -0.49 3.49 -0.39
CA LEU A 72 -1.77 2.93 0.03
C LEU A 72 -2.60 3.94 0.83
N GLY A 73 -1.98 4.81 1.63
CA GLY A 73 -2.65 5.94 2.27
C GLY A 73 -3.27 6.92 1.27
N ASP A 74 -2.52 7.31 0.24
CA ASP A 74 -3.02 8.16 -0.84
C ASP A 74 -4.18 7.51 -1.61
N LEU A 75 -4.07 6.20 -1.85
CA LEU A 75 -5.14 5.42 -2.48
C LEU A 75 -6.36 5.28 -1.57
N SER A 76 -6.18 5.20 -0.25
CA SER A 76 -7.28 5.15 0.72
C SER A 76 -8.11 6.44 0.69
N PHE A 77 -7.46 7.57 0.47
CA PHE A 77 -8.13 8.86 0.33
C PHE A 77 -8.81 9.01 -1.04
N ARG A 78 -8.21 8.49 -2.11
CA ARG A 78 -8.68 8.68 -3.48
C ARG A 78 -9.72 7.65 -3.93
N PHE A 79 -9.61 6.42 -3.46
CA PHE A 79 -10.45 5.26 -3.81
C PHE A 79 -10.81 4.44 -2.55
N PRO A 80 -11.57 5.01 -1.60
CA PRO A 80 -11.86 4.36 -0.32
C PRO A 80 -12.56 3.01 -0.47
N ASN A 81 -13.51 2.89 -1.41
CA ASN A 81 -14.25 1.65 -1.67
C ASN A 81 -13.34 0.49 -2.11
N LEU A 82 -12.21 0.80 -2.75
CA LEU A 82 -11.27 -0.20 -3.24
C LEU A 82 -10.33 -0.69 -2.13
N ILE A 83 -9.96 0.21 -1.22
CA ILE A 83 -9.05 -0.09 -0.11
C ILE A 83 -9.79 -0.68 1.09
N GLU A 84 -11.11 -0.47 1.22
CA GLU A 84 -11.95 -1.00 2.30
C GLU A 84 -11.60 -2.46 2.72
N PRO A 85 -11.52 -3.45 1.80
CA PRO A 85 -11.14 -4.82 2.18
C PRO A 85 -9.68 -5.01 2.65
N TRP A 86 -8.80 -4.06 2.36
CA TRP A 86 -7.36 -4.10 2.67
C TRP A 86 -6.98 -3.24 3.89
N THR A 87 -7.88 -2.38 4.33
CA THR A 87 -7.82 -1.59 5.57
C THR A 87 -7.30 -2.36 6.78
N PRO A 88 -7.75 -3.59 7.10
CA PRO A 88 -7.21 -4.34 8.24
C PRO A 88 -5.71 -4.68 8.09
N HIS A 89 -5.22 -4.94 6.87
CA HIS A 89 -3.80 -5.20 6.62
C HIS A 89 -2.94 -3.95 6.81
N LEU A 90 -3.50 -2.78 6.48
CA LEU A 90 -2.86 -1.49 6.71
C LEU A 90 -2.76 -1.19 8.21
N TYR A 91 -3.88 -1.30 8.93
CA TYR A 91 -3.90 -1.02 10.36
C TYR A 91 -3.12 -2.05 11.20
N ALA A 92 -3.09 -3.32 10.81
CA ALA A 92 -2.30 -4.35 11.51
C ALA A 92 -0.80 -4.05 11.54
N ARG A 93 -0.28 -3.26 10.59
CA ARG A 93 1.13 -2.85 10.55
C ARG A 93 1.33 -1.40 11.00
N SER A 94 0.25 -0.65 11.11
CA SER A 94 0.22 0.72 11.59
C SER A 94 -0.08 0.70 13.09
N ASP A 95 0.93 0.51 13.94
CA ASP A 95 0.91 1.09 15.30
C ASP A 95 0.98 2.64 15.19
N ILE A 96 0.11 3.22 14.36
CA ILE A 96 -0.06 4.65 14.19
C ILE A 96 -1.36 4.97 14.92
N PRO A 97 -1.31 5.71 16.05
CA PRO A 97 -2.51 6.15 16.74
C PRO A 97 -3.36 6.96 15.77
N HIS A 98 -4.55 6.44 15.43
CA HIS A 98 -5.51 7.14 14.59
C HIS A 98 -5.95 8.43 15.30
N PRO A 99 -5.76 9.66 14.75
CA PRO A 99 -6.16 10.89 15.45
C PRO A 99 -7.67 11.15 15.46
N ARG A 100 -8.53 10.23 15.01
CA ARG A 100 -9.98 10.46 14.88
C ARG A 100 -10.87 9.32 15.35
N ALA A 101 -10.52 8.72 16.48
CA ALA A 101 -11.49 7.97 17.28
C ALA A 101 -11.36 8.34 18.77
N CYS A 102 -11.32 9.64 19.05
CA CYS A 102 -11.80 10.17 20.33
C CYS A 102 -13.25 10.63 20.13
N GLU A 103 -14.18 9.69 20.13
CA GLU A 103 -15.58 9.95 20.53
C GLU A 103 -16.18 8.62 20.95
N GLY A 104 -16.38 8.44 22.26
CA GLY A 104 -17.07 7.28 22.82
C GLY A 104 -16.49 6.64 24.09
N ALA A 105 -15.38 7.13 24.66
CA ALA A 105 -14.88 6.66 25.95
C ALA A 105 -14.90 7.78 27.00
N GLY A 106 -16.07 8.02 27.57
CA GLY A 106 -16.25 8.91 28.72
C GLY A 106 -17.73 9.13 28.98
N LEU A 107 -18.15 9.03 30.26
CA LEU A 107 -19.52 8.88 30.79
C LEU A 107 -19.88 7.38 30.90
N THR A 108 -19.86 6.70 32.04
CA THR A 108 -20.08 6.96 33.47
C THR A 108 -19.53 5.70 34.19
N SER A 109 -18.94 5.65 35.39
CA SER A 109 -19.13 6.38 36.64
C SER A 109 -18.02 5.91 37.61
N VAL A 110 -17.24 6.83 38.18
CA VAL A 110 -16.68 6.66 39.52
C VAL A 110 -17.03 7.93 40.29
N GLY A 111 -17.76 7.73 41.38
CA GLY A 111 -18.27 8.77 42.25
C GLY A 111 -19.63 8.37 42.77
N ILE A 112 -19.70 7.46 43.75
CA ILE A 112 -19.85 7.73 45.19
C ILE A 112 -19.18 6.57 45.94
#